data_AF-A0A2D4KWI4-F1
#
_entry.id   AF-A0A2D4KWI4-F1
#
_cell.length_a   1.000
_cell.length_b   1.000
_cell.length_c   1.000
_cell.angle_alpha   90.00
_cell.angle_beta   90.00
_cell.angle_gamma   90.00
#
_symmetry.space_group_name_H-M   'P 1'
#
loop_
_entity.id
_entity.type
_entity.pdbx_description
1 polymer ?
#
loop_
_entity_poly.entity_id
_entity_poly.type
_entity_poly.pdbx_seq_one_letter_code
_entity_poly.pdbx_strand_id
1 'polypeptide(L)'
;MWYSKLDFSTANSTLFQSLGAKNISEGILTLSLGLDEIYTLTTLTTGHKSSSSEPPPSQPFPSTYKDDFNIRNPSFSEAPYFADQTGVFEYFINASDPGEHVFTLRQVVTQRPITWVIDASNTISIIGSYKWVNFIITCDIYIESNKGGAFIAGRISKAGTYVASAKGIFFWVFPDGTYQVTGDLSEFLL
;
A
#
# COMPACT_ATOMS: atom_id res chain seq x y z
N MET A 1 -19.98 -32.28 -7.57
CA MET A 1 -19.77 -31.86 -6.17
C MET A 1 -18.33 -31.42 -6.01
N TRP A 2 -18.11 -30.31 -5.33
CA TRP A 2 -16.78 -29.79 -4.99
C TRP A 2 -16.56 -29.88 -3.49
N TYR A 3 -15.29 -30.05 -3.10
CA TYR A 3 -14.88 -30.22 -1.72
C TYR A 3 -13.65 -29.38 -1.42
N SER A 4 -13.63 -28.79 -0.22
CA SER A 4 -12.43 -28.25 0.39
C SER A 4 -12.32 -28.70 1.84
N LYS A 5 -11.10 -29.03 2.26
CA LYS A 5 -10.67 -29.21 3.64
C LYS A 5 -9.70 -28.09 3.98
N LEU A 6 -10.07 -27.20 4.89
CA LEU A 6 -9.24 -26.03 5.20
C LEU A 6 -8.05 -26.37 6.09
N ASP A 7 -8.20 -27.34 7.01
CA ASP A 7 -7.19 -27.81 7.98
C ASP A 7 -6.21 -26.73 8.46
N PHE A 8 -6.67 -25.90 9.39
CA PHE A 8 -5.90 -24.81 9.97
C PHE A 8 -4.78 -25.27 10.91
N SER A 9 -4.74 -26.55 11.27
CA SER A 9 -3.82 -27.09 12.28
C SER A 9 -2.51 -27.62 11.69
N THR A 10 -2.59 -28.28 10.53
CA THR A 10 -1.41 -28.90 9.88
C THR A 10 -0.98 -28.21 8.59
N ALA A 11 -1.75 -27.21 8.13
CA ALA A 11 -1.59 -26.53 6.85
C ALA A 11 -1.68 -27.45 5.61
N ASN A 12 -2.11 -28.71 5.78
CA ASN A 12 -2.34 -29.67 4.69
C ASN A 12 -3.75 -29.51 4.10
N SER A 13 -4.06 -28.30 3.63
CA SER A 13 -5.36 -28.01 3.06
C SER A 13 -5.59 -28.70 1.72
N THR A 14 -6.82 -29.13 1.46
CA THR A 14 -7.30 -29.52 0.13
C THR A 14 -8.29 -28.47 -0.32
N LEU A 15 -8.03 -27.77 -1.42
CA LEU A 15 -8.86 -26.65 -1.86
C LEU A 15 -9.53 -26.95 -3.20
N PHE A 16 -10.85 -26.78 -3.26
CA PHE A 16 -11.67 -26.81 -4.47
C PHE A 16 -11.41 -28.05 -5.35
N GLN A 17 -11.37 -29.22 -4.72
CA GLN A 17 -11.23 -30.50 -5.38
C GLN A 17 -12.59 -30.95 -5.93
N SER A 18 -12.65 -31.35 -7.20
CA SER A 18 -13.85 -31.98 -7.74
C SER A 18 -13.96 -33.41 -7.21
N LEU A 19 -15.09 -33.72 -6.59
CA LEU A 19 -15.45 -35.09 -6.18
C LEU A 19 -16.34 -35.78 -7.23
N GLY A 20 -16.49 -35.18 -8.42
CA GLY A 20 -17.33 -35.68 -9.51
C GLY A 20 -18.83 -35.52 -9.26
N ALA A 21 -19.63 -36.11 -10.17
CA ALA A 21 -21.07 -36.22 -10.02
C ALA A 21 -21.42 -37.14 -8.83
N LYS A 22 -22.54 -36.86 -8.16
CA LYS A 22 -23.07 -37.71 -7.09
C LYS A 22 -24.42 -38.24 -7.52
N ASN A 23 -24.60 -39.54 -7.38
CA ASN A 23 -25.88 -40.19 -7.65
C ASN A 23 -26.85 -39.82 -6.54
N ILE A 24 -28.03 -39.36 -6.93
CA ILE A 24 -29.13 -39.07 -6.03
C ILE A 24 -30.12 -40.22 -6.16
N SER A 25 -30.41 -40.92 -5.05
CA SER A 25 -31.41 -41.98 -4.99
C SER A 25 -32.65 -41.43 -4.30
N GLU A 26 -33.81 -41.56 -4.94
CA GLU A 26 -35.11 -41.11 -4.38
C GLU A 26 -35.13 -39.62 -3.97
N GLY A 27 -34.36 -38.78 -4.65
CA GLY A 27 -34.24 -37.36 -4.30
C GLY A 27 -33.40 -37.07 -3.05
N ILE A 28 -32.78 -38.08 -2.44
CA ILE A 28 -31.97 -37.96 -1.23
C ILE A 28 -30.48 -38.07 -1.56
N LEU A 29 -29.69 -37.17 -0.99
CA LEU A 29 -28.24 -37.23 -0.94
C LEU A 29 -27.79 -37.12 0.52
N THR A 30 -27.01 -38.09 0.99
CA THR A 30 -26.46 -38.11 2.35
C THR A 30 -24.97 -37.79 2.31
N LEU A 31 -24.52 -36.87 3.16
CA LEU A 31 -23.11 -36.50 3.32
C LEU A 31 -22.68 -36.74 4.76
N SER A 32 -21.47 -37.27 4.96
CA SER A 32 -20.80 -37.27 6.26
C SER A 32 -19.90 -36.03 6.32
N LEU A 33 -20.08 -35.21 7.35
CA LEU A 33 -19.42 -33.91 7.48
C LEU A 33 -18.39 -33.96 8.61
N GLY A 34 -17.17 -33.54 8.31
CA GLY A 34 -16.14 -33.24 9.29
C GLY A 34 -16.02 -31.74 9.61
N LEU A 35 -15.10 -31.41 10.52
CA LEU A 35 -14.73 -30.02 10.81
C LEU A 35 -13.95 -29.43 9.64
N ASP A 36 -14.01 -28.11 9.45
CA ASP A 36 -13.23 -27.38 8.43
C ASP A 36 -13.48 -27.84 6.99
N GLU A 37 -14.67 -28.35 6.71
CA GLU A 37 -15.06 -28.83 5.38
C GLU A 37 -16.07 -27.91 4.70
N ILE A 38 -15.86 -27.69 3.41
CA ILE A 38 -16.78 -26.97 2.55
C ILE A 38 -17.19 -27.90 1.41
N TYR A 39 -18.50 -28.05 1.22
CA TYR A 39 -19.07 -28.78 0.10
C TYR A 39 -19.88 -27.82 -0.78
N THR A 40 -19.63 -27.88 -2.09
CA THR A 40 -20.49 -27.21 -3.07
C THR A 40 -21.23 -28.27 -3.90
N LEU A 41 -22.54 -28.30 -3.71
CA LEU A 41 -23.47 -29.09 -4.48
C LEU A 41 -24.08 -28.19 -5.56
N THR A 42 -23.96 -28.59 -6.81
CA THR A 42 -24.46 -27.79 -7.92
C THR A 42 -24.77 -28.69 -9.10
N THR A 43 -25.75 -28.29 -9.91
CA THR A 43 -26.04 -28.87 -11.22
C THR A 43 -25.14 -28.29 -12.31
N LEU A 44 -24.42 -27.21 -12.04
CA LEU A 44 -23.48 -26.61 -12.97
C LEU A 44 -22.30 -27.56 -13.23
N THR A 45 -22.02 -27.82 -14.50
CA THR A 45 -20.94 -28.71 -14.97
C THR A 45 -19.65 -27.96 -15.31
N THR A 46 -19.67 -26.63 -15.20
CA THR A 46 -18.59 -25.72 -15.62
C THR A 46 -17.59 -25.38 -14.50
N GLY A 47 -17.71 -26.03 -13.34
CA GLY A 47 -16.75 -25.83 -12.25
C GLY A 47 -15.34 -26.23 -12.69
N HIS A 48 -14.37 -25.37 -12.40
CA HIS A 48 -12.98 -25.59 -12.77
C HIS A 48 -12.05 -24.88 -11.78
N LYS A 49 -11.06 -25.61 -11.26
CA LYS A 49 -9.95 -25.02 -10.51
C LYS A 49 -8.80 -24.77 -11.48
N SER A 50 -8.56 -23.51 -11.85
CA SER A 50 -7.38 -23.19 -12.65
C SER A 50 -6.11 -23.44 -11.87
N SER A 51 -5.13 -24.02 -12.54
CA SER A 51 -3.74 -23.96 -12.10
C SER A 51 -3.10 -22.70 -12.68
N SER A 52 -2.28 -22.05 -11.87
CA SER A 52 -1.35 -21.01 -12.32
C SER A 52 0.04 -21.45 -11.89
N SER A 53 1.07 -20.99 -12.60
CA SER A 53 2.43 -21.19 -12.12
C SER A 53 2.58 -20.55 -10.75
N GLU A 54 3.34 -21.19 -9.86
CA GLU A 54 3.65 -20.59 -8.58
C GLU A 54 4.30 -19.20 -8.80
N PRO A 55 3.82 -18.16 -8.11
CA PRO A 55 4.46 -16.87 -8.17
C PRO A 55 5.87 -16.95 -7.55
N PRO A 56 6.75 -15.98 -7.85
CA PRO A 56 8.03 -15.88 -7.15
C PRO A 56 7.84 -15.89 -5.62
N PRO A 57 8.77 -16.53 -4.88
CA PRO A 57 8.69 -16.55 -3.43
C PRO A 57 8.78 -15.13 -2.85
N SER A 58 8.15 -14.92 -1.70
CA SER A 58 8.17 -13.63 -1.01
C SER A 58 9.60 -13.12 -0.79
N GLN A 59 9.84 -11.85 -1.08
CA GLN A 59 11.10 -11.14 -0.86
C GLN A 59 10.84 -9.84 -0.10
N PRO A 60 11.81 -9.35 0.71
CA PRO A 60 11.70 -8.03 1.34
C PRO A 60 11.74 -6.92 0.28
N PHE A 61 11.28 -5.72 0.65
CA PHE A 61 11.48 -4.53 -0.18
C PHE A 61 12.97 -4.29 -0.43
N PRO A 62 13.39 -3.85 -1.63
CA PRO A 62 14.80 -3.61 -1.96
C PRO A 62 15.53 -2.76 -0.92
N SER A 63 16.66 -3.23 -0.40
CA SER A 63 17.46 -2.51 0.61
C SER A 63 18.11 -1.23 0.06
N THR A 64 18.16 -1.10 -1.26
CA THR A 64 18.55 0.12 -1.97
C THR A 64 17.49 0.39 -3.00
N TYR A 65 16.88 1.57 -2.92
CA TYR A 65 15.82 2.02 -3.81
C TYR A 65 16.12 3.46 -4.24
N LYS A 66 15.89 3.75 -5.51
CA LYS A 66 15.97 5.09 -6.08
C LYS A 66 14.87 5.23 -7.11
N ASP A 67 14.22 6.39 -7.09
CA ASP A 67 13.32 6.84 -8.14
C ASP A 67 13.72 8.27 -8.46
N ASP A 68 13.87 8.58 -9.75
CA ASP A 68 14.17 9.93 -10.23
C ASP A 68 12.94 10.61 -10.84
N PHE A 69 11.80 9.89 -10.87
CA PHE A 69 10.53 10.33 -11.41
C PHE A 69 10.54 10.74 -12.89
N ASN A 70 11.60 10.42 -13.64
CA ASN A 70 11.82 10.85 -15.03
C ASN A 70 10.94 10.09 -16.04
N ILE A 71 9.63 10.25 -15.94
CA ILE A 71 8.65 9.55 -16.78
C ILE A 71 7.70 10.56 -17.42
N ARG A 72 7.78 10.67 -18.75
CA ARG A 72 6.96 11.61 -19.54
C ARG A 72 5.50 11.19 -19.66
N ASN A 73 5.22 9.90 -19.82
CA ASN A 73 3.89 9.35 -20.05
C ASN A 73 3.67 8.14 -19.13
N PRO A 74 3.48 8.35 -17.82
CA PRO A 74 3.34 7.25 -16.89
C PRO A 74 2.01 6.53 -17.12
N SER A 75 1.98 5.21 -16.94
CA SER A 75 0.74 4.42 -17.07
C SER A 75 -0.24 4.63 -15.91
N PHE A 76 0.23 5.20 -14.80
CA PHE A 76 -0.51 5.58 -13.61
C PHE A 76 -0.12 7.00 -13.20
N SER A 77 -0.96 7.69 -12.42
CA SER A 77 -0.69 9.09 -12.01
C SER A 77 0.39 9.21 -10.92
N GLU A 78 0.63 8.16 -10.14
CA GLU A 78 1.56 8.15 -9.00
C GLU A 78 2.77 7.22 -9.26
N ALA A 79 3.89 7.53 -8.63
CA ALA A 79 5.08 6.70 -8.64
C ALA A 79 4.87 5.35 -7.94
N PRO A 80 5.48 4.26 -8.43
CA PRO A 80 5.30 2.96 -7.81
C PRO A 80 5.81 2.96 -6.36
N TYR A 81 5.16 2.16 -5.51
CA TYR A 81 5.50 1.91 -4.11
C TYR A 81 5.28 3.06 -3.12
N PHE A 82 5.15 4.29 -3.58
CA PHE A 82 4.63 5.37 -2.75
C PHE A 82 3.16 5.07 -2.42
N ALA A 83 2.80 5.32 -1.16
CA ALA A 83 1.47 5.06 -0.64
C ALA A 83 1.05 6.27 0.19
N ASP A 84 0.22 7.10 -0.42
CA ASP A 84 -0.31 8.31 0.20
C ASP A 84 -1.19 7.99 1.40
N GLN A 85 -0.87 8.57 2.56
CA GLN A 85 -1.65 8.39 3.79
C GLN A 85 -2.43 9.65 4.17
N THR A 86 -1.98 10.82 3.71
CA THR A 86 -2.69 12.10 3.81
C THR A 86 -2.16 13.01 2.70
N GLY A 87 -3.05 13.68 1.97
CA GLY A 87 -2.70 14.36 0.71
C GLY A 87 -2.70 13.43 -0.48
N VAL A 88 -2.30 13.94 -1.65
CA VAL A 88 -2.16 13.18 -2.90
C VAL A 88 -0.87 13.63 -3.59
N PHE A 89 -0.03 12.69 -4.00
CA PHE A 89 1.24 12.90 -4.67
C PHE A 89 1.18 12.33 -6.08
N GLU A 90 1.46 13.16 -7.09
CA GLU A 90 1.34 12.78 -8.50
C GLU A 90 2.63 13.08 -9.27
N TYR A 91 2.89 12.32 -10.33
CA TYR A 91 3.91 12.70 -11.31
C TYR A 91 3.60 14.10 -11.84
N PHE A 92 4.60 14.95 -11.86
CA PHE A 92 4.49 16.33 -12.29
C PHE A 92 5.54 16.67 -13.34
N ILE A 93 5.11 17.39 -14.37
CA ILE A 93 5.98 17.88 -15.44
C ILE A 93 6.02 19.40 -15.35
N ASN A 94 7.17 19.95 -14.96
CA ASN A 94 7.40 21.39 -14.98
C ASN A 94 7.90 21.83 -16.36
N ALA A 95 6.99 22.19 -17.26
CA ALA A 95 7.35 22.63 -18.61
C ALA A 95 8.12 23.97 -18.66
N SER A 96 8.15 24.71 -17.55
CA SER A 96 8.83 26.00 -17.45
C SER A 96 10.26 25.90 -16.94
N ASP A 97 10.67 24.74 -16.42
CA ASP A 97 12.03 24.48 -15.97
C ASP A 97 12.80 23.74 -17.08
N PRO A 98 13.82 24.34 -17.71
CA PRO A 98 14.66 23.65 -18.69
C PRO A 98 15.79 22.84 -18.05
N GLY A 99 15.89 22.81 -16.72
CA GLY A 99 16.96 22.22 -15.93
C GLY A 99 16.72 20.77 -15.49
N GLU A 100 17.26 20.42 -14.32
CA GLU A 100 17.32 19.03 -13.83
C GLU A 100 15.99 18.51 -13.24
N HIS A 101 15.02 19.39 -12.93
CA HIS A 101 13.77 19.04 -12.25
C HIS A 101 12.52 19.17 -13.14
N VAL A 102 12.65 18.84 -14.43
CA VAL A 102 11.52 18.80 -15.39
C VAL A 102 10.46 17.80 -14.94
N PHE A 103 10.86 16.64 -14.42
CA PHE A 103 9.97 15.57 -13.96
C PHE A 103 10.16 15.37 -12.46
N THR A 104 9.08 15.43 -11.69
CA THR A 104 9.09 15.32 -10.23
C THR A 104 7.86 14.59 -9.71
N LEU A 105 7.82 14.36 -8.40
CA LEU A 105 6.62 13.95 -7.68
C LEU A 105 6.12 15.14 -6.84
N ARG A 106 4.85 15.52 -6.99
CA ARG A 106 4.29 16.74 -6.40
C ARG A 106 3.07 16.45 -5.55
N GLN A 107 3.01 17.03 -4.35
CA GLN A 107 1.81 17.06 -3.52
C GLN A 107 0.80 18.07 -4.12
N VAL A 108 -0.38 17.64 -4.54
CA VAL A 108 -1.35 18.46 -5.32
C VAL A 108 -2.55 19.00 -4.52
N VAL A 109 -2.79 18.49 -3.32
CA VAL A 109 -3.87 18.90 -2.42
C VAL A 109 -3.50 20.19 -1.68
N THR A 110 -4.29 21.24 -1.92
CA THR A 110 -4.08 22.57 -1.31
C THR A 110 -5.03 22.87 -0.15
N GLN A 111 -6.04 22.04 0.04
CA GLN A 111 -7.04 22.18 1.10
C GLN A 111 -7.40 20.82 1.67
N ARG A 112 -7.60 20.75 3.00
CA ARG A 112 -8.06 19.53 3.66
C ARG A 112 -9.42 19.09 3.06
N PRO A 113 -9.55 17.82 2.63
CA PRO A 113 -10.81 17.32 2.08
C PRO A 113 -11.89 17.18 3.16
N ILE A 114 -13.12 16.87 2.75
CA ILE A 114 -14.14 16.33 3.66
C ILE A 114 -13.71 14.91 4.01
N THR A 115 -13.13 14.74 5.19
CA THR A 115 -12.42 13.52 5.58
C THR A 115 -13.37 12.40 5.98
N TRP A 116 -13.12 11.17 5.52
CA TRP A 116 -13.80 9.97 6.01
C TRP A 116 -13.15 9.41 7.29
N VAL A 117 -11.83 9.55 7.41
CA VAL A 117 -11.04 9.20 8.60
C VAL A 117 -10.39 10.43 9.21
N ILE A 118 -9.56 10.25 10.24
CA ILE A 118 -8.77 11.33 10.82
C ILE A 118 -7.46 11.42 10.03
N ASP A 119 -7.48 12.16 8.92
CA ASP A 119 -6.27 12.51 8.17
C ASP A 119 -5.31 13.30 9.05
N ALA A 120 -4.00 13.18 8.83
CA ALA A 120 -3.02 14.00 9.52
C ALA A 120 -3.17 15.50 9.13
N SER A 121 -2.64 16.41 9.94
CA SER A 121 -2.61 17.83 9.56
C SER A 121 -1.60 18.10 8.43
N ASN A 122 -0.50 17.33 8.40
CA ASN A 122 0.53 17.40 7.37
C ASN A 122 0.40 16.23 6.39
N THR A 123 0.63 16.49 5.10
CA THR A 123 0.60 15.44 4.07
C THR A 123 1.80 14.51 4.17
N ILE A 124 1.60 13.22 3.88
CA ILE A 124 2.65 12.20 3.94
C ILE A 124 2.35 11.06 2.97
N SER A 125 3.39 10.64 2.24
CA SER A 125 3.42 9.38 1.49
C SER A 125 4.51 8.48 2.05
N ILE A 126 4.23 7.18 2.20
CA ILE A 126 5.13 6.21 2.83
C ILE A 126 5.60 5.19 1.79
N ILE A 127 6.87 4.81 1.84
CA ILE A 127 7.50 3.82 0.97
C ILE A 127 8.44 2.90 1.76
N GLY A 128 8.67 1.69 1.25
CA GLY A 128 9.74 0.81 1.72
C GLY A 128 9.28 -0.33 2.61
N SER A 129 10.10 -0.69 3.61
CA SER A 129 9.79 -1.77 4.55
C SER A 129 9.61 -1.25 5.97
N TYR A 130 8.51 -1.64 6.62
CA TYR A 130 8.27 -1.32 8.04
C TYR A 130 9.34 -1.90 8.98
N LYS A 131 10.10 -2.92 8.52
CA LYS A 131 11.15 -3.57 9.31
C LYS A 131 12.47 -2.80 9.30
N TRP A 132 12.60 -1.74 8.52
CA TRP A 132 13.83 -0.96 8.45
C TRP A 132 14.10 -0.20 9.75
N VAL A 133 15.30 -0.41 10.28
CA VAL A 133 15.77 0.27 11.50
C VAL A 133 16.86 1.29 11.17
N ASN A 134 17.87 0.90 10.38
CA ASN A 134 18.99 1.76 10.02
C ASN A 134 19.03 1.93 8.51
N PHE A 135 18.94 3.18 8.04
CA PHE A 135 18.91 3.52 6.62
C PHE A 135 19.19 5.01 6.46
N ILE A 136 19.49 5.41 5.21
CA ILE A 136 19.70 6.79 4.81
C ILE A 136 18.59 7.15 3.84
N ILE A 137 18.00 8.32 4.01
CA ILE A 137 17.03 8.88 3.09
C ILE A 137 17.65 10.13 2.46
N THR A 138 17.55 10.23 1.14
CA THR A 138 17.92 11.42 0.38
C THR A 138 16.79 11.74 -0.58
N CYS A 139 16.39 13.00 -0.66
CA CYS A 139 15.37 13.48 -1.57
C CYS A 139 15.62 14.95 -1.87
N ASP A 140 15.52 15.34 -3.13
CA ASP A 140 15.48 16.76 -3.51
C ASP A 140 14.06 17.28 -3.26
N ILE A 141 13.95 18.45 -2.65
CA ILE A 141 12.67 19.03 -2.21
C ILE A 141 12.52 20.45 -2.73
N TYR A 142 11.29 20.82 -3.08
CA TYR A 142 10.95 22.17 -3.51
C TYR A 142 9.72 22.64 -2.74
N ILE A 143 9.84 23.78 -2.04
CA ILE A 143 8.75 24.36 -1.25
C ILE A 143 8.15 25.52 -2.04
N GLU A 144 6.93 25.35 -2.51
CA GLU A 144 6.28 26.33 -3.40
C GLU A 144 5.70 27.56 -2.68
N SER A 145 5.45 27.43 -1.38
CA SER A 145 4.82 28.47 -0.56
C SER A 145 5.79 29.02 0.48
N ASN A 146 5.88 30.33 0.60
CA ASN A 146 6.67 31.02 1.63
C ASN A 146 6.18 30.76 3.06
N LYS A 147 5.00 30.16 3.23
CA LYS A 147 4.42 29.77 4.52
C LYS A 147 4.33 28.24 4.69
N GLY A 148 4.93 27.49 3.77
CA GLY A 148 4.92 26.03 3.78
C GLY A 148 6.12 25.44 4.51
N GLY A 149 6.24 24.12 4.39
CA GLY A 149 7.38 23.33 4.84
C GLY A 149 7.39 21.99 4.12
N ALA A 150 8.53 21.31 4.11
CA ALA A 150 8.66 19.96 3.60
C ALA A 150 9.50 19.12 4.56
N PHE A 151 9.34 17.80 4.51
CA PHE A 151 10.10 16.90 5.36
C PHE A 151 10.41 15.59 4.66
N ILE A 152 11.49 14.95 5.13
CA ILE A 152 11.72 13.51 4.95
C ILE A 152 11.64 12.84 6.32
N ALA A 153 11.17 11.60 6.37
CA ALA A 153 10.99 10.92 7.64
C ALA A 153 11.25 9.42 7.58
N GLY A 154 11.70 8.87 8.71
CA GLY A 154 12.00 7.45 8.85
C GLY A 154 11.36 6.84 10.10
N ARG A 155 11.28 5.51 10.13
CA ARG A 155 10.75 4.70 11.24
C ARG A 155 9.29 5.05 11.58
N ILE A 156 8.49 5.29 10.55
CA ILE A 156 7.07 5.64 10.69
C ILE A 156 6.31 4.45 11.27
N SER A 157 5.75 4.64 12.46
CA SER A 157 5.15 3.57 13.26
C SER A 157 3.70 3.24 12.90
N LYS A 158 2.98 4.17 12.25
CA LYS A 158 1.55 4.04 11.92
C LYS A 158 1.21 4.67 10.58
N ALA A 159 0.18 4.13 9.94
CA ALA A 159 -0.33 4.54 8.63
C ALA A 159 -1.86 4.36 8.59
N GLY A 160 -2.47 4.58 7.43
CA GLY A 160 -3.90 4.44 7.18
C GLY A 160 -4.74 5.28 8.14
N THR A 161 -5.80 4.68 8.70
CA THR A 161 -6.71 5.33 9.67
C THR A 161 -6.00 5.92 10.90
N TYR A 162 -4.77 5.50 11.20
CA TYR A 162 -4.00 5.97 12.35
C TYR A 162 -2.85 6.92 12.03
N VAL A 163 -2.75 7.39 10.77
CA VAL A 163 -1.66 8.26 10.28
C VAL A 163 -1.47 9.52 11.13
N ALA A 164 -2.55 10.14 11.62
CA ALA A 164 -2.49 11.31 12.49
C ALA A 164 -1.73 11.07 13.82
N SER A 165 -1.55 9.81 14.22
CA SER A 165 -0.81 9.42 15.43
C SER A 165 0.56 8.78 15.12
N ALA A 166 1.06 8.95 13.89
CA ALA A 166 2.33 8.41 13.46
C ALA A 166 3.50 9.03 14.24
N LYS A 167 4.29 8.15 14.86
CA LYS A 167 5.59 8.48 15.45
C LYS A 167 6.72 8.02 14.53
N GLY A 168 7.86 8.67 14.62
CA GLY A 168 9.03 8.41 13.79
C GLY A 168 10.13 9.42 14.05
N ILE A 169 10.99 9.64 13.05
CA ILE A 169 11.96 10.72 13.04
C ILE A 169 11.64 11.55 11.79
N PHE A 170 11.17 12.76 11.97
CA PHE A 170 10.78 13.66 10.89
C PHE A 170 11.76 14.82 10.85
N PHE A 171 12.42 15.03 9.70
CA PHE A 171 13.33 16.15 9.49
C PHE A 171 12.66 17.17 8.56
N TRP A 172 12.28 18.29 9.15
CA TRP A 172 11.54 19.38 8.52
C TRP A 172 12.48 20.50 8.10
N VAL A 173 12.20 21.11 6.96
CA VAL A 173 12.84 22.35 6.51
C VAL A 173 11.78 23.36 6.08
N PHE A 174 12.12 24.65 6.24
CA PHE A 174 11.20 25.76 6.01
C PHE A 174 11.82 26.80 5.06
N PRO A 175 10.99 27.58 4.34
CA PRO A 175 11.45 28.63 3.43
C PRO A 175 12.31 29.73 4.07
N ASP A 176 12.22 29.92 5.38
CA ASP A 176 12.99 30.92 6.13
C ASP A 176 14.43 30.48 6.46
N GLY A 177 14.84 29.29 5.99
CA GLY A 177 16.15 28.71 6.21
C GLY A 177 16.29 27.98 7.54
N THR A 178 15.20 27.82 8.29
CA THR A 178 15.20 27.02 9.53
C THR A 178 14.87 25.55 9.28
N TYR A 179 15.16 24.71 10.27
CA TYR A 179 14.86 23.28 10.24
C TYR A 179 14.45 22.80 11.63
N GLN A 180 13.75 21.66 11.68
CA GLN A 180 13.36 21.00 12.93
C GLN A 180 13.42 19.47 12.81
N VAL A 181 13.62 18.80 13.94
CA VAL A 181 13.52 17.34 14.03
C VAL A 181 12.49 16.97 15.09
N THR A 182 11.44 16.22 14.70
CA THR A 182 10.34 15.84 15.59
C THR A 182 10.20 14.32 15.71
N GLY A 183 9.52 13.88 16.78
CA GLY A 183 9.20 12.48 17.04
C GLY A 183 7.87 12.02 16.48
N ASP A 184 7.07 12.92 15.90
CA ASP A 184 5.74 12.68 15.38
C ASP A 184 5.38 13.64 14.23
N LEU A 185 4.26 13.34 13.58
CA LEU A 185 3.68 14.10 12.47
C LEU A 185 2.78 15.28 12.93
N SER A 186 2.78 15.60 14.23
CA SER A 186 1.80 16.53 14.82
C SER A 186 1.99 17.98 14.36
N GLU A 187 0.91 18.75 14.54
CA GLU A 187 0.70 20.08 13.98
C GLU A 187 1.64 21.13 14.61
N PHE A 188 2.18 22.03 13.78
CA PHE A 188 2.92 23.20 14.25
C PHE A 188 1.93 24.20 14.84
N LEU A 189 2.05 24.48 16.14
CA LEU A 189 1.54 25.73 16.69
C LEU A 189 2.56 26.82 16.32
N LEU A 190 2.30 27.55 15.23
CA LEU A 190 2.90 28.86 14.98
C LEU A 190 2.22 29.92 15.87
#